data_AF-A0A929J341-F1
#
_entry.id   AF-A0A929J341-F1
#
_cell.length_a   1.000
_cell.length_b   1.000
_cell.length_c   1.000
_cell.angle_alpha   90.00
_cell.angle_beta   90.00
_cell.angle_gamma   90.00
#
_symmetry.space_group_name_H-M   'P 1'
#
loop_
_entity.id
_entity.type
_entity.pdbx_description
1 polymer ?
#
loop_
_entity_poly.entity_id
_entity_poly.type
_entity_poly.pdbx_seq_one_letter_code
_entity_poly.pdbx_strand_id
1 'polypeptide(L)'
;MTGKTSNDTFVSADVEKQLKNVDDHGKVIDPVRQQSAVRDNWVMARKSFFQRKYDLSEKSYQNVIDSTTDNHDAYGELGNVYFNQGKKQQAASAYFEAASILVRKGQVSRARTLVGLLRQLDSAKASELQALIDSTVS
;
A
#
# COMPACT_ATOMS: atom_id res chain seq x y z
N MET A 1 -8.55 -21.02 51.61
CA MET A 1 -9.27 -21.34 50.36
C MET A 1 -9.06 -20.17 49.41
N THR A 2 -8.21 -20.34 48.41
CA THR A 2 -7.77 -19.29 47.48
C THR A 2 -8.79 -19.11 46.37
N GLY A 3 -9.39 -17.93 46.28
CA GLY A 3 -10.29 -17.53 45.21
C GLY A 3 -9.56 -17.39 43.88
N LYS A 4 -10.05 -18.09 42.85
CA LYS A 4 -9.58 -17.96 41.47
C LYS A 4 -10.67 -17.25 40.68
N THR A 5 -10.58 -15.93 40.56
CA THR A 5 -11.38 -15.17 39.60
C THR A 5 -10.78 -15.39 38.22
N SER A 6 -11.35 -16.33 37.46
CA SER A 6 -11.10 -16.41 36.02
C SER A 6 -11.84 -15.24 35.39
N ASN A 7 -11.09 -14.30 34.81
CA ASN A 7 -11.66 -13.16 34.08
C ASN A 7 -12.08 -13.67 32.68
N ASP A 8 -13.09 -14.53 32.66
CA ASP A 8 -13.66 -15.07 31.44
C ASP A 8 -14.52 -13.98 30.81
N THR A 9 -13.86 -13.12 30.03
CA THR A 9 -14.56 -12.10 29.24
C THR A 9 -15.31 -12.87 28.15
N PHE A 10 -16.60 -13.11 28.36
CA PHE A 10 -17.48 -13.84 27.44
C PHE A 10 -17.81 -12.94 26.24
N VAL A 11 -16.83 -12.70 25.38
CA VAL A 11 -17.06 -12.05 24.10
C VAL A 11 -17.80 -13.06 23.23
N SER A 12 -19.05 -12.77 22.90
CA SER A 12 -19.82 -13.65 22.01
C SER A 12 -19.10 -13.79 20.66
N ALA A 13 -19.23 -14.94 20.00
CA ALA A 13 -18.64 -15.17 18.68
C ALA A 13 -19.06 -14.10 17.65
N ASP A 14 -20.25 -13.53 17.81
CA ASP A 14 -20.74 -12.42 16.99
C ASP A 14 -19.98 -11.11 17.25
N VAL A 15 -19.68 -10.80 18.52
CA VAL A 15 -18.84 -9.65 18.89
C VAL A 15 -17.39 -9.87 18.44
N GLU A 16 -16.82 -11.08 18.57
CA GLU A 16 -15.49 -11.38 18.04
C GLU A 16 -15.43 -11.22 16.51
N LYS A 17 -16.48 -11.65 15.81
CA LYS A 17 -16.58 -11.50 14.35
C LYS A 17 -16.71 -10.03 13.92
N GLN A 18 -17.39 -9.21 14.72
CA GLN A 18 -17.47 -7.76 14.51
C GLN A 18 -16.13 -7.08 14.81
N LEU A 19 -15.42 -7.49 15.88
CA LEU A 19 -14.10 -6.99 16.24
C LEU A 19 -13.01 -7.32 15.20
N LYS A 20 -13.17 -8.38 14.41
CA LYS A 20 -12.27 -8.67 13.28
C LYS A 20 -12.41 -7.66 12.13
N ASN A 21 -13.53 -6.93 12.10
CA ASN A 21 -13.84 -5.97 11.05
C ASN A 21 -14.06 -4.59 11.67
N VAL A 22 -13.25 -4.16 12.64
CA VAL A 22 -13.23 -2.76 13.07
C VAL A 22 -11.90 -2.12 12.71
N ASP A 23 -11.93 -0.85 12.32
CA ASP A 23 -10.70 -0.05 12.17
C ASP A 23 -10.09 0.29 13.54
N ASP A 24 -8.92 0.95 13.54
CA ASP A 24 -8.20 1.39 14.74
C ASP A 24 -9.02 2.37 15.62
N HIS A 25 -10.18 2.84 15.14
CA HIS A 25 -11.11 3.72 15.83
C HIS A 25 -12.40 3.00 16.29
N GLY A 26 -12.47 1.68 16.14
CA GLY A 26 -13.60 0.85 16.58
C GLY A 26 -14.81 0.90 15.65
N LYS A 27 -14.67 1.41 14.42
CA LYS A 27 -15.77 1.50 13.46
C LYS A 27 -15.89 0.22 12.65
N VAL A 28 -17.09 -0.34 12.58
CA VAL A 28 -17.39 -1.55 11.80
C VAL A 28 -17.13 -1.30 10.31
N ILE A 29 -16.15 -2.02 9.78
CA ILE A 29 -15.78 -2.18 8.38
C ILE A 29 -16.72 -3.23 7.78
N ASP A 30 -17.50 -2.85 6.79
CA ASP A 30 -18.18 -3.82 5.92
C ASP A 30 -17.22 -4.20 4.78
N PRO A 31 -16.73 -5.45 4.72
CA PRO A 31 -15.73 -5.86 3.72
C PRO A 31 -16.21 -5.69 2.27
N VAL A 32 -17.51 -5.85 2.00
CA VAL A 32 -18.07 -5.67 0.65
C VAL A 32 -18.05 -4.20 0.27
N ARG A 33 -18.47 -3.34 1.19
CA ARG A 33 -18.45 -1.88 0.99
C ARG A 33 -17.02 -1.32 0.91
N GLN A 34 -16.10 -1.88 1.68
CA GLN A 34 -14.68 -1.53 1.60
C GLN A 34 -14.10 -1.94 0.25
N GLN A 35 -14.38 -3.16 -0.21
CA GLN A 35 -13.91 -3.64 -1.50
C GLN A 35 -14.51 -2.85 -2.68
N SER A 36 -15.79 -2.45 -2.60
CA SER A 36 -16.38 -1.56 -3.61
C SER A 36 -15.72 -0.18 -3.61
N ALA A 37 -15.45 0.40 -2.43
CA ALA A 37 -14.78 1.69 -2.31
C ALA A 37 -13.34 1.64 -2.86
N VAL A 38 -12.59 0.55 -2.64
CA VAL A 38 -11.26 0.37 -3.23
C VAL A 38 -11.35 0.36 -4.75
N ARG A 39 -12.29 -0.41 -5.33
CA ARG A 39 -12.50 -0.45 -6.78
C ARG A 39 -12.85 0.93 -7.35
N ASP A 40 -13.72 1.67 -6.69
CA ASP A 40 -14.13 3.00 -7.16
C ASP A 40 -12.96 3.99 -7.15
N ASN A 41 -12.13 3.96 -6.10
CA ASN A 41 -10.92 4.78 -6.04
C ASN A 41 -9.92 4.42 -7.13
N TRP A 42 -9.72 3.13 -7.46
CA TRP A 42 -8.89 2.72 -8.59
C TRP A 42 -9.37 3.31 -9.93
N VAL A 43 -10.67 3.20 -10.19
CA VAL A 43 -11.28 3.73 -11.43
C VAL A 43 -11.13 5.25 -11.49
N MET A 44 -11.41 5.93 -10.37
CA MET A 44 -11.29 7.38 -10.27
C MET A 44 -9.84 7.83 -10.46
N ALA A 45 -8.88 7.14 -9.86
CA ALA A 45 -7.46 7.45 -9.95
C ALA A 45 -6.97 7.40 -11.40
N ARG A 46 -7.24 6.30 -12.10
CA ARG A 46 -6.86 6.09 -13.50
C ARG A 46 -7.54 7.07 -14.43
N LYS A 47 -8.85 7.25 -14.29
CA LYS A 47 -9.62 8.24 -15.08
C LYS A 47 -9.06 9.65 -14.89
N SER A 48 -8.76 10.04 -13.66
CA SER A 48 -8.23 11.37 -13.35
C SER A 48 -6.83 11.58 -13.90
N PHE A 49 -5.99 10.53 -13.86
CA PHE A 49 -4.66 10.55 -14.48
C PHE A 49 -4.75 10.81 -15.99
N PHE A 50 -5.61 10.06 -16.71
CA PHE A 50 -5.82 10.27 -18.15
C PHE A 50 -6.36 11.67 -18.48
N GLN A 51 -7.13 12.27 -17.56
CA GLN A 51 -7.64 13.64 -17.67
C GLN A 51 -6.62 14.71 -17.22
N ARG A 52 -5.38 14.33 -16.86
CA ARG A 52 -4.35 15.21 -16.29
C ARG A 52 -4.76 15.92 -14.99
N LYS A 53 -5.78 15.40 -14.30
CA LYS A 53 -6.21 15.87 -12.98
C LYS A 53 -5.39 15.16 -11.91
N TYR A 54 -4.11 15.51 -11.83
CA TYR A 54 -3.15 14.74 -11.04
C TYR A 54 -3.42 14.77 -9.54
N ASP A 55 -3.87 15.90 -8.97
CA ASP A 55 -4.21 15.98 -7.54
C ASP A 55 -5.33 15.01 -7.14
N LEU A 56 -6.35 14.87 -8.00
CA LEU A 56 -7.44 13.90 -7.76
C LEU A 56 -6.95 12.47 -7.95
N SER A 57 -6.08 12.23 -8.93
CA SER A 57 -5.48 10.91 -9.15
C SER A 57 -4.61 10.47 -7.96
N GLU A 58 -3.76 11.37 -7.48
CA GLU A 58 -2.91 11.21 -6.30
C GLU A 58 -3.75 10.84 -5.08
N LYS A 59 -4.76 11.65 -4.74
CA LYS A 59 -5.66 11.38 -3.61
C LYS A 59 -6.38 10.04 -3.74
N SER A 60 -6.81 9.68 -4.94
CA SER A 60 -7.54 8.43 -5.18
C SER A 60 -6.63 7.21 -5.01
N TYR A 61 -5.38 7.26 -5.49
CA TYR A 61 -4.41 6.19 -5.23
C TYR A 61 -4.00 6.12 -3.76
N GLN A 62 -3.88 7.25 -3.06
CA GLN A 62 -3.62 7.24 -1.62
C GLN A 62 -4.74 6.52 -0.86
N ASN A 63 -6.01 6.78 -1.18
CA ASN A 63 -7.13 6.05 -0.59
C ASN A 63 -7.08 4.53 -0.85
N VAL A 64 -6.62 4.12 -2.04
CA VAL A 64 -6.41 2.69 -2.35
C VAL A 64 -5.32 2.12 -1.44
N ILE A 65 -4.19 2.81 -1.32
CA ILE A 65 -3.06 2.40 -0.48
C ILE A 65 -3.51 2.27 0.98
N ASP A 66 -4.19 3.27 1.51
CA ASP A 66 -4.66 3.28 2.91
C ASP A 66 -5.67 2.15 3.19
N SER A 67 -6.37 1.67 2.16
CA SER A 67 -7.38 0.61 2.27
C SER A 67 -6.87 -0.78 1.89
N THR A 68 -5.58 -0.93 1.52
CA THR A 68 -5.02 -2.21 1.06
C THR A 68 -3.63 -2.47 1.62
N THR A 69 -3.36 -3.72 2.00
CA THR A 69 -2.03 -4.10 2.51
C THR A 69 -1.09 -4.44 1.35
N ASP A 70 0.14 -3.90 1.38
CA ASP A 70 1.22 -4.26 0.45
C ASP A 70 0.80 -4.18 -1.04
N ASN A 71 0.11 -3.10 -1.42
CA ASN A 71 -0.38 -2.90 -2.78
C ASN A 71 0.66 -2.23 -3.68
N HIS A 72 1.62 -3.03 -4.14
CA HIS A 72 2.68 -2.57 -5.03
C HIS A 72 2.17 -1.89 -6.31
N ASP A 73 1.04 -2.36 -6.87
CA ASP A 73 0.46 -1.76 -8.07
C ASP A 73 0.00 -0.32 -7.80
N ALA A 74 -0.64 -0.07 -6.66
CA ALA A 74 -1.11 1.27 -6.30
C ALA A 74 0.06 2.26 -6.09
N TYR A 75 1.12 1.81 -5.41
CA TYR A 75 2.34 2.60 -5.27
C TYR A 75 3.04 2.87 -6.60
N GLY A 76 3.11 1.89 -7.50
CA GLY A 76 3.69 2.06 -8.83
C GLY A 76 2.92 3.10 -9.66
N GLU A 77 1.59 3.05 -9.63
CA GLU A 77 0.76 4.02 -10.32
C GLU A 77 0.82 5.41 -9.68
N LEU A 78 0.89 5.50 -8.35
CA LEU A 78 1.13 6.77 -7.66
C LEU A 78 2.49 7.37 -8.05
N GLY A 79 3.52 6.53 -8.23
CA GLY A 79 4.79 6.94 -8.81
C GLY A 79 4.64 7.57 -10.19
N ASN A 80 3.83 6.95 -11.07
CA ASN A 80 3.51 7.50 -12.39
C ASN A 80 2.82 8.87 -12.29
N VAL A 81 1.89 9.03 -11.35
CA VAL A 81 1.20 10.29 -11.09
C VAL A 81 2.19 11.38 -10.67
N TYR A 82 3.07 11.12 -9.70
CA TYR A 82 4.08 12.08 -9.26
C TYR A 82 5.08 12.43 -10.36
N PHE A 83 5.51 11.44 -11.15
CA PHE A 83 6.41 11.67 -12.28
C PHE A 83 5.82 12.64 -13.30
N ASN A 84 4.53 12.47 -13.64
CA ASN A 84 3.82 13.34 -14.58
C ASN A 84 3.56 14.76 -14.01
N GLN A 85 3.57 14.93 -12.70
CA GLN A 85 3.56 16.23 -12.03
C GLN A 85 4.96 16.89 -11.96
N GLY A 86 6.02 16.19 -12.38
CA GLY A 86 7.41 16.65 -12.22
C GLY A 86 7.98 16.48 -10.82
N LYS A 87 7.23 15.84 -9.90
CA LYS A 87 7.61 15.58 -8.50
C LYS A 87 8.55 14.38 -8.40
N LYS A 88 9.78 14.50 -8.90
CA LYS A 88 10.72 13.37 -9.06
C LYS A 88 11.02 12.60 -7.77
N GLN A 89 11.24 13.29 -6.65
CA GLN A 89 11.57 12.66 -5.37
C GLN A 89 10.40 11.85 -4.81
N GLN A 90 9.17 12.37 -4.96
CA GLN A 90 7.96 11.66 -4.56
C GLN A 90 7.71 10.45 -5.46
N ALA A 91 7.96 10.59 -6.77
CA ALA A 91 7.89 9.47 -7.71
C ALA A 91 8.89 8.36 -7.33
N ALA A 92 10.15 8.71 -7.08
CA ALA A 92 11.17 7.75 -6.64
C ALA A 92 10.76 7.03 -5.36
N SER A 93 10.23 7.75 -4.38
CA SER A 93 9.76 7.17 -3.12
C SER A 93 8.62 6.18 -3.35
N ALA A 94 7.62 6.52 -4.16
CA ALA A 94 6.50 5.63 -4.46
C ALA A 94 6.94 4.38 -5.25
N TYR A 95 7.81 4.53 -6.25
CA TYR A 95 8.37 3.38 -6.98
C TYR A 95 9.23 2.49 -6.08
N PHE A 96 9.97 3.07 -5.15
CA PHE A 96 10.76 2.32 -4.17
C PHE A 96 9.88 1.49 -3.25
N GLU A 97 8.75 2.04 -2.75
CA GLU A 97 7.79 1.27 -1.96
C GLU A 97 7.20 0.10 -2.76
N ALA A 98 6.79 0.35 -4.01
CA ALA A 98 6.31 -0.71 -4.90
C ALA A 98 7.35 -1.83 -5.09
N ALA A 99 8.62 -1.47 -5.31
CA ALA A 99 9.71 -2.42 -5.47
C ALA A 99 10.01 -3.18 -4.16
N SER A 100 9.99 -2.50 -3.02
CA SER A 100 10.24 -3.11 -1.72
C SER A 100 9.18 -4.14 -1.34
N ILE A 101 7.90 -3.85 -1.63
CA ILE A 101 6.81 -4.81 -1.51
C ILE A 101 7.05 -6.03 -2.41
N LEU A 102 7.46 -5.82 -3.67
CA LEU A 102 7.77 -6.91 -4.60
C LEU A 102 8.90 -7.80 -4.07
N VAL A 103 9.95 -7.21 -3.49
CA VAL A 103 11.04 -7.98 -2.86
C VAL A 103 10.50 -8.83 -1.70
N ARG A 104 9.71 -8.24 -0.78
CA ARG A 104 9.09 -8.99 0.34
C ARG A 104 8.21 -10.14 -0.13
N LYS A 105 7.56 -9.99 -1.29
CA LYS A 105 6.74 -11.04 -1.93
C LYS A 105 7.56 -12.09 -2.71
N GLY A 106 8.90 -12.04 -2.65
CA GLY A 106 9.79 -12.93 -3.39
C GLY A 106 9.87 -12.63 -4.89
N GLN A 107 9.26 -11.54 -5.35
CA GLN A 107 9.20 -11.17 -6.77
C GLN A 107 10.40 -10.31 -7.18
N VAL A 108 11.59 -10.77 -6.82
CA VAL A 108 12.84 -10.02 -6.95
C VAL A 108 13.12 -9.61 -8.41
N SER A 109 12.82 -10.47 -9.39
CA SER A 109 12.99 -10.13 -10.80
C SER A 109 12.12 -8.95 -11.23
N ARG A 110 10.90 -8.81 -10.69
CA ARG A 110 10.04 -7.65 -10.94
C ARG A 110 10.56 -6.42 -10.22
N ALA A 111 11.03 -6.54 -8.98
CA ALA A 111 11.64 -5.42 -8.27
C ALA A 111 12.88 -4.86 -8.99
N ARG A 112 13.73 -5.73 -9.55
CA ARG A 112 14.94 -5.33 -10.29
C ARG A 112 14.67 -4.43 -11.48
N THR A 113 13.51 -4.54 -12.14
CA THR A 113 13.18 -3.69 -13.30
C THR A 113 13.05 -2.21 -12.92
N LEU A 114 12.77 -1.91 -11.64
CA LEU A 114 12.63 -0.55 -11.13
C LEU A 114 13.96 0.10 -10.73
N VAL A 115 15.06 -0.65 -10.58
CA VAL A 115 16.37 -0.10 -10.19
C VAL A 115 16.87 0.94 -11.20
N GLY A 116 16.71 0.66 -12.51
CA GLY A 116 17.12 1.58 -13.57
C GLY A 116 16.33 2.89 -13.55
N LEU A 117 15.01 2.79 -13.33
CA LEU A 117 14.13 3.96 -13.19
C LEU A 117 14.51 4.78 -11.96
N LEU A 118 14.68 4.12 -10.81
CA LEU A 118 15.10 4.81 -9.58
C LEU A 118 16.44 5.51 -9.79
N ARG A 119 17.41 4.91 -10.47
CA ARG A 119 18.72 5.56 -10.71
C ARG A 119 18.59 6.89 -11.46
N GLN A 120 17.60 7.02 -12.33
CA GLN A 120 17.33 8.27 -13.07
C GLN A 120 16.60 9.32 -12.22
N LEU A 121 15.79 8.90 -11.25
CA LEU A 121 14.97 9.78 -10.43
C LEU A 121 15.68 10.19 -9.13
N ASP A 122 16.30 9.22 -8.47
CA ASP A 122 16.99 9.29 -7.20
C ASP A 122 17.99 8.11 -7.06
N SER A 123 19.28 8.41 -7.23
CA SER A 123 20.33 7.39 -7.17
C SER A 123 20.48 6.74 -5.79
N ALA A 124 20.11 7.43 -4.71
CA ALA A 124 20.16 6.87 -3.37
C ALA A 124 19.09 5.79 -3.19
N LYS A 125 17.85 6.05 -3.66
CA LYS A 125 16.79 5.04 -3.66
C LYS A 125 17.10 3.83 -4.54
N ALA A 126 17.82 4.03 -5.62
CA ALA A 126 18.29 2.91 -6.45
C ALA A 126 19.29 2.00 -5.71
N SER A 127 20.26 2.61 -5.01
CA SER A 127 21.22 1.86 -4.19
C SER A 127 20.55 1.15 -3.01
N GLU A 128 19.58 1.79 -2.37
CA GLU A 128 18.79 1.21 -1.28
C GLU A 128 18.03 -0.04 -1.77
N LEU A 129 17.37 0.04 -2.94
CA LEU A 129 16.67 -1.10 -3.52
C LEU A 129 17.63 -2.23 -3.90
N GLN A 130 18.82 -1.90 -4.44
CA GLN A 130 19.82 -2.91 -4.78
C GLN A 130 20.29 -3.67 -3.54
N ALA A 131 20.60 -2.95 -2.45
CA ALA A 131 21.00 -3.57 -1.19
C ALA A 131 19.90 -4.48 -0.61
N LEU A 132 18.64 -4.04 -0.67
CA LEU A 132 17.49 -4.83 -0.25
C LEU A 132 17.38 -6.14 -1.05
N ILE A 133 17.53 -6.05 -2.38
CA ILE A 133 17.52 -7.21 -3.27
C ILE A 133 18.65 -8.18 -2.94
N ASP A 134 19.88 -7.68 -2.80
CA ASP A 134 21.06 -8.50 -2.55
C ASP A 134 20.95 -9.25 -1.22
N SER A 135 20.43 -8.58 -0.19
CA SER A 135 20.17 -9.19 1.13
C SER A 135 19.10 -10.29 1.10
N THR A 136 18.18 -10.26 0.12
CA THR A 136 17.09 -11.25 0.02
C THR A 136 17.49 -12.49 -0.77
N VAL A 137 18.52 -12.39 -1.63
CA VAL A 137 18.95 -13.49 -2.52
C VAL A 137 20.28 -14.13 -2.11
N SER A 138 20.93 -13.61 -1.06
CA SER A 138 22.13 -14.18 -0.46
C SER A 138 21.76 -15.35 0.47
#